data_AF-A0AAV4LFT1-F1
#
_entry.id   AF-A0AAV4LFT1-F1
#
_cell.length_a   1.000
_cell.length_b   1.000
_cell.length_c   1.000
_cell.angle_alpha   90.00
_cell.angle_beta   90.00
_cell.angle_gamma   90.00
#
_symmetry.space_group_name_H-M   'P 1'
#
loop_
_entity.id
_entity.type
_entity.pdbx_description
1 polymer ?
#
loop_
_entity_poly.entity_id
_entity_poly.type
_entity_poly.pdbx_seq_one_letter_code
_entity_poly.pdbx_strand_id
1 'polypeptide(L)' 'MIEEKGIDEHLREALAHLETALNKSVATVLKNEAAKREIGQKWEGFLGEFFGYIREKGKENKVNLLGWISFPRIWK' A
#
# COMPACT_ATOMS: atom_id res chain seq x y z
N MET A 1 -23.89 15.98 -10.90
CA MET A 1 -23.77 14.61 -10.36
C MET A 1 -22.30 14.42 -10.01
N ILE A 2 -21.97 14.00 -8.79
CA ILE A 2 -20.58 13.65 -8.47
C ILE A 2 -20.32 12.33 -9.18
N GLU A 3 -19.51 12.34 -10.24
CA GLU A 3 -19.02 11.10 -10.83
C GLU A 3 -18.27 10.33 -9.74
N GLU A 4 -18.73 9.12 -9.43
CA GLU A 4 -17.97 8.23 -8.57
C GLU A 4 -16.60 8.01 -9.21
N LYS A 5 -15.55 8.25 -8.42
CA LYS A 5 -14.19 8.03 -8.86
C LYS A 5 -14.03 6.56 -9.27
N GLY A 6 -13.49 6.34 -10.46
CA GLY A 6 -13.17 4.98 -10.92
C GLY A 6 -12.06 4.33 -10.09
N ILE A 7 -11.92 3.01 -10.21
CA ILE A 7 -10.87 2.23 -9.52
C ILE A 7 -9.48 2.85 -9.79
N ASP A 8 -9.20 3.25 -11.03
CA ASP A 8 -7.91 3.83 -11.43
C ASP A 8 -7.61 5.18 -10.75
N GLU A 9 -8.63 5.99 -10.47
CA GLU A 9 -8.44 7.26 -9.78
C GLU A 9 -8.10 7.03 -8.31
N HIS A 10 -8.82 6.14 -7.62
CA HIS A 10 -8.52 5.78 -6.25
C HIS A 10 -7.13 5.15 -6.09
N LEU A 11 -6.72 4.26 -7.01
CA LEU A 11 -5.40 3.66 -6.99
C LEU A 11 -4.28 4.70 -7.18
N ARG A 12 -4.50 5.68 -8.06
CA ARG A 12 -3.56 6.79 -8.30
C ARG A 12 -3.43 7.71 -7.07
N GLU A 13 -4.54 8.03 -6.40
CA GLU A 13 -4.52 8.82 -5.17
C GLU A 13 -3.80 8.10 -4.03
N ALA A 14 -4.05 6.80 -3.87
CA ALA A 14 -3.34 5.98 -2.90
C ALA A 14 -1.83 5.96 -3.18
N LEU A 15 -1.42 5.86 -4.44
CA LEU A 15 0.00 5.92 -4.83
C LEU A 15 0.65 7.28 -4.54
N ALA A 16 -0.06 8.40 -4.74
CA ALA A 16 0.46 9.73 -4.41
C ALA A 16 0.70 9.91 -2.90
N HIS A 17 -0.21 9.38 -2.08
CA HIS A 17 -0.01 9.36 -0.63
C HIS A 17 1.14 8.44 -0.21
N LEU A 18 1.27 7.28 -0.87
CA LEU A 18 2.35 6.32 -0.63
C LEU A 18 3.73 6.93 -0.96
N GLU A 19 3.85 7.63 -2.09
CA GLU A 19 5.07 8.34 -2.48
C GLU A 19 5.48 9.36 -1.42
N THR A 20 4.52 10.16 -0.93
CA THR A 20 4.77 11.13 0.14
C THR A 20 5.26 10.45 1.42
N ALA A 21 4.67 9.32 1.80
CA ALA A 21 5.07 8.55 2.98
C ALA A 21 6.47 7.95 2.83
N LEU A 22 6.82 7.43 1.65
CA LEU A 22 8.16 6.90 1.34
C LEU A 22 9.22 8.00 1.44
N ASN A 23 8.99 9.14 0.80
CA ASN A 23 9.92 10.27 0.83
C ASN A 23 10.17 10.77 2.26
N LYS A 24 9.12 10.89 3.08
CA LYS A 24 9.25 11.25 4.50
C LYS A 24 10.00 10.17 5.29
N SER A 25 9.68 8.90 5.06
CA SER A 25 10.34 7.78 5.74
C SER A 25 11.85 7.79 5.53
N VAL A 26 12.28 7.91 4.26
CA VAL A 26 13.70 7.96 3.90
C VAL A 26 14.37 9.19 4.49
N ALA A 27 13.78 10.37 4.32
CA ALA A 27 14.32 11.61 4.88
C ALA A 27 14.48 11.56 6.41
N THR A 28 13.54 10.92 7.11
CA THR A 28 13.62 10.74 8.57
C THR A 28 14.77 9.81 8.94
N VAL A 29 14.92 8.66 8.28
CA VAL A 29 15.99 7.69 8.60
C VAL A 29 17.37 8.24 8.25
N LEU A 30 17.51 8.98 7.15
CA LEU A 30 18.78 9.62 6.78
C LEU A 30 19.21 10.69 7.79
N LYS A 31 18.25 11.37 8.43
CA LYS A 31 18.52 12.36 9.50
C LYS A 31 18.77 11.72 10.86
N ASN A 32 18.16 10.57 11.11
CA ASN A 32 18.27 9.85 12.38
C ASN A 32 18.14 8.33 12.13
N GLU A 33 19.28 7.64 12.08
CA GLU A 33 19.32 6.20 11.83
C GLU A 33 18.59 5.39 12.91
N ALA A 34 18.52 5.88 14.16
CA ALA A 34 17.81 5.22 15.24
C ALA A 34 16.29 5.12 14.99
N ALA A 35 15.73 6.00 14.14
CA ALA A 35 14.32 5.95 13.75
C ALA A 35 13.99 4.78 12.80
N LYS A 36 15.00 4.12 12.21
CA LYS A 36 14.81 3.03 11.22
C LYS A 36 13.88 1.93 11.72
N ARG A 37 14.02 1.50 12.98
CA ARG A 37 13.17 0.46 13.56
C ARG A 37 11.71 0.90 13.64
N GLU A 38 11.45 2.10 14.14
CA GLU A 38 10.10 2.65 14.28
C GLU A 38 9.43 2.86 12.92
N ILE A 39 10.17 3.40 11.94
CA ILE A 39 9.68 3.56 10.57
C ILE A 39 9.38 2.20 9.94
N GLY A 40 10.24 1.20 10.14
CA GLY A 40 10.00 -0.18 9.70
C GLY A 40 8.69 -0.75 10.25
N GLN A 41 8.45 -0.59 11.55
CA GLN A 41 7.22 -1.06 12.20
C GLN A 41 5.95 -0.39 11.65
N LYS A 42 6.02 0.90 11.27
CA LYS A 42 4.90 1.59 10.61
C LYS A 42 4.59 0.98 9.24
N TRP A 43 5.63 0.66 8.47
CA TRP A 43 5.49 -0.01 7.18
C TRP A 43 4.95 -1.43 7.31
N GLU A 44 5.41 -2.19 8.31
CA GLU A 44 4.88 -3.52 8.63
C GLU A 44 3.38 -3.46 8.94
N GLY A 45 2.97 -2.51 9.79
CA GLY A 45 1.55 -2.30 10.12
C GLY A 45 0.70 -1.97 8.90
N PHE A 46 1.12 -0.98 8.11
CA PHE A 46 0.42 -0.57 6.90
C PHE A 46 0.29 -1.71 5.88
N LEU A 47 1.37 -2.43 5.59
CA LEU A 47 1.35 -3.54 4.64
C LEU A 47 0.47 -4.69 5.16
N GLY A 48 0.53 -4.98 6.46
CA GLY A 48 -0.32 -5.98 7.09
C GLY A 48 -1.80 -5.67 6.93
N GLU A 49 -2.18 -4.42 7.20
CA GLU A 49 -3.56 -3.94 7.06
C GLU A 49 -4.02 -3.96 5.59
N PHE A 50 -3.19 -3.45 4.67
CA PHE A 50 -3.49 -3.43 3.24
C PHE A 50 -3.72 -4.83 2.66
N PHE A 51 -2.82 -5.78 2.93
CA PHE A 51 -3.02 -7.17 2.49
C PHE A 51 -4.17 -7.85 3.24
N GLY A 52 -4.45 -7.44 4.48
CA GLY A 52 -5.64 -7.81 5.23
C GLY A 52 -6.91 -7.47 4.46
N TYR A 53 -7.08 -6.21 4.07
CA TYR A 53 -8.24 -5.76 3.30
C TYR A 53 -8.44 -6.50 1.98
N ILE A 54 -7.36 -6.76 1.24
CA ILE A 54 -7.44 -7.54 -0.01
C ILE A 54 -7.97 -8.95 0.26
N ARG A 55 -7.45 -9.62 1.30
CA ARG A 55 -7.88 -10.98 1.66
C ARG A 55 -9.32 -11.01 2.17
N GLU A 56 -9.69 -10.08 3.03
CA GLU A 56 -11.05 -9.98 3.59
C GLU A 56 -12.07 -9.73 2.48
N LYS A 57 -11.82 -8.76 1.60
CA LYS A 57 -12.72 -8.48 0.47
C LYS A 57 -12.81 -9.67 -0.49
N GLY A 58 -11.70 -10.37 -0.74
CA GLY A 58 -11.69 -11.61 -1.51
C GLY A 58 -12.53 -12.71 -0.86
N LYS A 59 -12.40 -12.91 0.45
CA LYS A 59 -13.16 -13.90 1.23
C LYS A 59 -14.66 -13.59 1.23
N GLU A 60 -15.04 -12.34 1.49
CA GLU A 60 -16.44 -11.88 1.47
C GLU A 60 -17.13 -12.20 0.14
N ASN A 61 -16.40 -12.03 -0.97
CA ASN A 61 -16.95 -12.17 -2.32
C ASN A 61 -16.61 -13.52 -2.98
N LYS A 62 -15.96 -14.45 -2.26
CA LYS A 62 -15.47 -15.74 -2.77
C LYS A 62 -14.60 -15.61 -4.04
N VAL A 63 -13.78 -14.56 -4.12
CA VAL A 63 -12.84 -14.32 -5.22
C VAL A 63 -11.40 -14.25 -4.71
N ASN A 64 -10.46 -14.71 -5.53
CA ASN A 64 -9.03 -14.57 -5.25
C ASN A 64 -8.48 -13.28 -5.89
N LEU A 65 -8.61 -12.15 -5.21
CA LEU A 65 -8.11 -10.85 -5.70
C LEU A 65 -6.60 -10.87 -5.96
N LEU A 66 -5.82 -11.53 -5.10
CA LEU A 66 -4.37 -11.68 -5.32
C LEU A 66 -4.07 -12.53 -6.57
N GLY A 67 -4.95 -13.47 -6.90
CA GLY A 67 -4.84 -14.30 -8.11
C GLY A 67 -5.04 -13.53 -9.41
N TRP A 68 -5.61 -12.33 -9.37
CA TRP A 68 -5.72 -11.45 -10.55
C TRP A 68 -4.43 -10.67 -10.82
N ILE A 69 -3.55 -10.59 -9.82
CA ILE A 69 -2.29 -9.86 -9.88
C ILE A 69 -1.19 -10.81 -10.36
N SER A 70 -0.49 -10.40 -11.41
CA SER A 70 0.67 -11.12 -11.90
C SER A 70 1.94 -10.60 -11.22
N PHE A 71 2.26 -11.15 -10.04
CA PHE A 71 3.47 -10.79 -9.28
C PHE A 71 4.78 -10.90 -10.07
N PRO A 72 4.98 -11.89 -10.96
CA PRO A 72 6.17 -11.93 -11.81
C PRO A 72 6.33 -10.71 -12.74
N ARG A 73 5.25 -9.97 -13.05
CA ARG A 73 5.31 -8.71 -13.80
C ARG A 73 5.67 -7.50 -12.93
N ILE A 74 5.56 -7.62 -11.60
CA ILE A 74 5.83 -6.54 -10.64
C ILE A 74 7.30 -6.54 -10.19
N TRP A 75 7.87 -7.72 -9.93
CA TRP A 75 9.24 -7.85 -9.36
C TRP A 75 10.34 -8.06 -10.41
N LYS A 76 10.18 -7.46 -11.59
CA LYS A 76 11.21 -7.50 -12.65
C LYS A 76 12.29 -6.45 -12.43
#